data_AF-A0A8J5F961-F1
#
_entry.id   AF-A0A8J5F961-F1
#
_cell.length_a   1.000
_cell.length_b   1.000
_cell.length_c   1.000
_cell.angle_alpha   90.00
_cell.angle_beta   90.00
_cell.angle_gamma   90.00
#
_symmetry.space_group_name_H-M   'P 1'
#
loop_
_entity.id
_entity.type
_entity.pdbx_description
1 polymer ?
#
loop_
_entity_poly.entity_id
_entity_poly.type
_entity_poly.pdbx_seq_one_letter_code
_entity_poly.pdbx_strand_id
1 'polypeptide(L)'
;MANVHCAYCHSAYEQIGFPDLEIQVHNSWLFLPWHRFYLYFYERILGKLIDNETFTLPFWNWGARALEGIQMPSIYIKKSSSLYDKLRIAWHHPSALVDLDFNRDDPGLPYEQQVDRNLKIMYHQVISRGKMSFLFMGSPYCAGDKTTDDDRSLEKVP
;
A
#
# COMPACT_ATOMS: atom_id res chain seq x y z
N MET A 1 -1.53 6.25 15.13
CA MET A 1 -1.38 5.18 14.12
C MET A 1 -0.18 5.40 13.20
N ALA A 2 0.06 6.61 12.66
CA ALA A 2 1.25 6.88 11.83
C ALA A 2 2.60 6.43 12.45
N ASN A 3 2.80 6.66 13.75
CA ASN A 3 4.04 6.24 14.44
C ASN A 3 4.20 4.71 14.53
N VAL A 4 3.12 3.93 14.45
CA VAL A 4 3.19 2.46 14.46
C VAL A 4 3.86 1.97 13.17
N HIS A 5 3.46 2.52 12.01
CA HIS A 5 4.13 2.25 10.75
C HIS A 5 5.61 2.68 10.79
N CYS A 6 5.90 3.89 11.29
CA CYS A 6 7.29 4.34 11.44
C CYS A 6 8.12 3.34 12.28
N ALA A 7 7.59 2.90 13.43
CA ALA A 7 8.34 2.04 14.34
C ALA A 7 8.68 0.65 13.75
N TYR A 8 7.73 0.02 13.04
CA TYR A 8 7.93 -1.31 12.45
C TYR A 8 8.62 -1.31 11.09
N CYS A 9 8.72 -0.15 10.45
CA CYS A 9 9.25 -0.02 9.09
C CYS A 9 10.56 0.78 9.02
N HIS A 10 10.93 1.50 10.07
CA HIS A 10 12.16 2.29 10.20
C HIS A 10 12.87 1.99 11.53
N SER A 11 13.18 0.71 11.75
CA SER A 11 14.28 0.34 12.65
C SER A 11 14.11 0.72 14.13
N ALA A 12 12.88 0.91 14.61
CA ALA A 12 12.66 1.28 16.01
C ALA A 12 12.68 0.09 16.97
N TYR A 13 12.63 -1.14 16.44
CA TYR A 13 12.63 -2.38 17.23
C TYR A 13 13.72 -3.33 16.76
N GLU A 14 14.42 -3.92 17.73
CA GLU A 14 15.40 -4.98 17.51
C GLU A 14 14.76 -6.36 17.61
N GLN A 15 15.38 -7.33 16.95
CA GLN A 15 15.04 -8.74 17.07
C GLN A 15 15.61 -9.28 18.39
N ILE A 16 14.73 -9.61 19.33
CA ILE A 16 15.13 -10.13 20.65
C ILE A 16 16.01 -11.39 20.47
N GLY A 17 17.20 -11.36 21.05
CA GLY A 17 18.19 -12.45 20.93
C GLY A 17 19.18 -12.30 19.77
N PHE A 18 19.03 -11.26 18.95
CA PHE A 18 19.88 -10.97 17.79
C PHE A 18 20.33 -9.50 17.82
N PRO A 19 21.43 -9.18 18.54
CA PRO A 19 21.95 -7.82 18.60
C PRO A 19 22.24 -7.25 17.22
N ASP A 20 22.02 -5.94 17.05
CA ASP A 20 22.24 -5.20 15.79
C ASP A 20 21.36 -5.67 14.61
N LEU A 21 20.33 -6.49 14.87
CA LEU A 21 19.32 -6.86 13.88
C LEU A 21 17.98 -6.23 14.21
N GLU A 22 17.50 -5.43 13.27
CA GLU A 22 16.24 -4.71 13.38
C GLU A 22 15.09 -5.54 12.82
N ILE A 23 13.88 -5.30 13.34
CA ILE A 23 12.64 -5.81 12.76
C ILE A 23 12.29 -4.96 11.54
N GLN A 24 11.96 -5.62 10.43
CA GLN A 24 11.42 -4.97 9.24
C GLN A 24 10.28 -5.79 8.65
N VAL A 25 9.12 -5.15 8.52
CA VAL A 25 7.89 -5.81 8.04
C VAL A 25 7.71 -5.72 6.53
N HIS A 26 8.47 -4.84 5.87
CA HIS A 26 8.59 -4.78 4.41
C HIS A 26 9.61 -5.80 3.88
N ASN A 27 9.61 -6.03 2.58
CA ASN A 27 10.57 -6.91 1.90
C ASN A 27 10.55 -8.35 2.41
N SER A 28 9.38 -8.84 2.83
CA SER A 28 9.22 -10.23 3.27
C SER A 28 7.76 -10.65 3.27
N TRP A 29 7.53 -11.93 3.54
CA TRP A 29 6.21 -12.51 3.77
C TRP A 29 5.40 -11.86 4.91
N LEU A 30 6.00 -11.00 5.74
CA LEU A 30 5.31 -10.30 6.82
C LEU A 30 4.49 -9.12 6.32
N PHE A 31 4.75 -8.63 5.11
CA PHE A 31 4.12 -7.43 4.56
C PHE A 31 2.59 -7.47 4.63
N LEU A 32 1.98 -8.47 3.98
CA LEU A 32 0.51 -8.60 3.95
C LEU A 32 -0.13 -8.84 5.31
N PRO A 33 0.30 -9.84 6.12
CA PRO A 33 -0.33 -10.08 7.41
C PRO A 33 -0.15 -8.91 8.39
N TRP A 34 1.02 -8.26 8.42
CA TRP A 34 1.26 -7.13 9.31
C TRP A 34 0.35 -5.94 8.94
N HIS A 35 0.27 -5.57 7.65
CA HIS A 35 -0.61 -4.49 7.21
C HIS A 35 -2.09 -4.80 7.43
N ARG A 36 -2.50 -6.07 7.30
CA ARG A 36 -3.87 -6.50 7.64
C ARG A 36 -4.19 -6.25 9.11
N PHE A 37 -3.30 -6.61 10.04
CA PHE A 37 -3.51 -6.34 11.46
C PHE A 37 -3.45 -4.84 11.79
N TYR A 38 -2.55 -4.10 11.15
CA TYR A 38 -2.47 -2.65 11.30
C TYR A 38 -3.81 -1.97 10.92
N LEU A 39 -4.39 -2.33 9.77
CA LEU A 39 -5.69 -1.81 9.34
C LEU A 39 -6.84 -2.32 10.21
N TYR A 40 -6.81 -3.58 10.64
CA TYR A 40 -7.83 -4.16 11.54
C TYR A 40 -7.97 -3.36 12.83
N PHE A 41 -6.86 -3.08 13.52
CA PHE A 41 -6.91 -2.27 14.74
C PHE A 41 -7.26 -0.82 14.44
N TYR A 42 -6.79 -0.26 13.31
CA TYR A 42 -7.13 1.11 12.92
C TYR A 42 -8.64 1.31 12.70
N GLU A 43 -9.27 0.41 11.94
CA GLU A 43 -10.70 0.42 11.68
C GLU A 43 -11.51 0.33 12.98
N ARG A 44 -11.14 -0.60 13.87
CA ARG A 44 -11.83 -0.79 15.16
C ARG A 44 -11.69 0.40 16.09
N ILE A 45 -10.51 1.02 16.14
CA ILE A 45 -10.28 2.23 16.93
C ILE A 45 -11.16 3.37 16.41
N LEU A 46 -11.21 3.58 15.10
CA LEU A 46 -12.06 4.61 14.50
C LEU A 46 -13.55 4.36 14.79
N GLY A 47 -14.04 3.13 14.59
CA GLY A 47 -15.41 2.76 14.93
C GLY A 47 -15.74 2.99 16.41
N LYS A 48 -14.81 2.65 17.31
CA LYS A 48 -14.97 2.87 18.74
C LYS A 48 -15.04 4.36 19.13
N LEU A 49 -14.27 5.22 18.46
CA LEU A 49 -14.25 6.67 18.74
C LEU A 49 -15.56 7.39 18.37
N ILE A 50 -16.36 6.80 17.48
CA ILE A 50 -17.66 7.35 17.03
C ILE A 50 -18.85 6.50 17.46
N ASP A 51 -18.64 5.55 18.37
CA ASP A 51 -19.64 4.58 18.85
C ASP A 51 -20.38 3.86 17.72
N ASN A 52 -19.65 3.47 16.66
CA ASN A 52 -20.18 2.73 15.52
C ASN A 52 -19.39 1.43 15.29
N GLU A 53 -19.95 0.32 15.74
CA GLU A 53 -19.33 -1.00 15.61
C GLU A 53 -19.36 -1.56 14.18
N THR A 54 -20.17 -0.98 13.28
CA THR A 54 -20.22 -1.37 11.86
C THR A 54 -19.41 -0.45 10.97
N PHE A 55 -18.61 0.47 11.54
CA PHE A 55 -17.72 1.33 10.78
C PHE A 55 -16.72 0.48 9.97
N THR A 56 -16.54 0.85 8.71
CA THR A 56 -15.55 0.21 7.83
C THR A 56 -14.70 1.25 7.12
N LEU A 57 -13.43 0.91 6.91
CA LEU A 57 -12.52 1.75 6.14
C LEU A 57 -12.89 1.68 4.64
N PRO A 58 -12.88 2.83 3.93
CA PRO A 58 -12.93 2.80 2.49
C PRO A 58 -11.61 2.26 1.92
N PHE A 59 -11.65 1.66 0.74
CA PHE A 59 -10.44 1.31 -0.01
C PHE A 59 -10.38 2.14 -1.30
N TRP A 60 -9.17 2.47 -1.75
CA TRP A 60 -8.97 3.09 -3.05
C TRP A 60 -8.98 1.99 -4.13
N ASN A 61 -9.97 2.01 -5.00
CA ASN A 61 -10.18 1.00 -6.04
C ASN A 61 -9.38 1.26 -7.32
N TRP A 62 -8.05 1.42 -7.22
CA TRP A 62 -7.15 1.78 -8.32
C TRP A 62 -6.99 0.70 -9.40
N GLY A 63 -7.41 -0.54 -9.13
CA GLY A 63 -7.51 -1.63 -10.12
C GLY A 63 -8.81 -1.65 -10.93
N ALA A 64 -9.68 -0.64 -10.78
CA ALA A 64 -10.94 -0.56 -11.51
C ALA A 64 -10.80 0.07 -12.90
N ARG A 65 -11.80 -0.15 -13.76
CA ARG A 65 -11.98 0.59 -15.02
C ARG A 65 -12.68 1.93 -14.84
N ALA A 66 -13.32 2.13 -13.70
CA ALA A 66 -14.13 3.31 -13.43
C ALA A 66 -13.25 4.48 -13.02
N LEU A 67 -13.61 5.69 -13.48
CA LEU A 67 -12.84 6.91 -13.22
C LEU A 67 -12.68 7.16 -11.70
N GLU A 68 -13.72 6.87 -10.92
CA GLU A 68 -13.73 7.02 -9.45
C GLU A 68 -12.73 6.09 -8.75
N GLY A 69 -12.32 5.00 -9.41
CA GLY A 69 -11.32 4.07 -8.91
C GLY A 69 -9.90 4.50 -9.24
N ILE A 70 -9.66 5.02 -10.44
CA ILE A 70 -8.32 5.35 -10.92
C ILE A 70 -7.89 6.80 -10.65
N GLN A 71 -8.79 7.66 -10.18
CA GLN A 71 -8.45 8.99 -9.66
C GLN A 71 -8.39 8.95 -8.13
N MET A 72 -7.62 9.88 -7.55
CA MET A 72 -7.64 10.06 -6.10
C MET A 72 -9.07 10.42 -5.64
N PRO A 73 -9.66 9.70 -4.67
CA PRO A 73 -11.03 9.97 -4.26
C PRO A 73 -11.20 11.39 -3.69
N SER A 74 -12.27 12.08 -4.10
CA SER A 74 -12.49 13.51 -3.79
C SER A 74 -12.48 13.84 -2.28
N ILE A 75 -12.83 12.88 -1.42
CA ILE A 75 -12.80 13.02 0.04
C ILE A 75 -11.40 13.31 0.60
N TYR A 76 -10.35 12.93 -0.11
CA TYR A 76 -8.96 13.14 0.28
C TYR A 76 -8.38 14.46 -0.27
N ILE A 77 -9.02 15.13 -1.24
CA ILE A 77 -8.49 16.32 -1.91
C ILE A 77 -9.01 17.62 -1.31
N LYS A 78 -10.26 17.61 -0.82
CA LYS A 78 -10.89 18.79 -0.24
C LYS A 78 -10.08 19.25 0.98
N LYS A 79 -9.48 20.44 0.92
CA LYS A 79 -8.69 21.02 2.03
C LYS A 79 -9.44 21.14 3.35
N SER A 80 -10.78 21.19 3.30
CA SER A 80 -11.66 21.21 4.47
C SER A 80 -11.91 19.82 5.08
N SER A 81 -11.52 18.75 4.40
CA SER A 81 -11.66 17.37 4.89
C SER A 81 -10.59 17.05 5.93
N SER A 82 -10.96 16.31 6.97
CA SER A 82 -10.00 15.73 7.92
C SER A 82 -9.08 14.68 7.29
N LEU A 83 -9.41 14.22 6.07
CA LEU A 83 -8.63 13.26 5.29
C LEU A 83 -7.64 13.93 4.32
N TYR A 84 -7.60 15.27 4.29
CA TYR A 84 -6.67 16.01 3.47
C TYR A 84 -5.24 15.95 4.03
N ASP A 85 -4.28 15.84 3.12
CA ASP A 85 -2.86 15.98 3.44
C ASP A 85 -2.21 16.96 2.45
N LYS A 86 -1.49 17.95 2.97
CA LYS A 86 -0.78 18.97 2.19
C LYS A 86 0.52 18.45 1.58
N LEU A 87 1.07 17.34 2.09
CA LEU A 87 2.33 16.75 1.66
C LEU A 87 2.14 15.72 0.54
N ARG A 88 1.20 15.98 -0.39
CA ARG A 88 1.01 15.17 -1.60
C ARG A 88 1.56 15.90 -2.83
N ILE A 89 1.85 15.13 -3.88
CA ILE A 89 2.34 15.66 -5.15
C ILE A 89 1.22 16.50 -5.78
N ALA A 90 1.46 17.81 -5.93
CA ALA A 90 0.47 18.77 -6.41
C ALA A 90 -0.12 18.42 -7.78
N TRP A 91 0.70 17.84 -8.67
CA TRP A 91 0.32 17.51 -10.05
C TRP A 91 -0.42 16.17 -10.19
N HIS A 92 -0.47 15.35 -9.13
CA HIS A 92 -1.24 14.09 -9.07
C HIS A 92 -2.59 14.24 -8.35
N HIS A 93 -3.02 15.46 -8.09
CA HIS A 93 -4.42 15.72 -7.75
C HIS A 93 -5.30 15.56 -9.00
N PRO A 94 -6.60 15.24 -8.86
CA PRO A 94 -7.49 15.14 -10.01
C PRO A 94 -7.44 16.39 -10.89
N SER A 95 -7.35 16.27 -12.21
CA SER A 95 -7.74 15.15 -13.09
C SER A 95 -6.73 14.01 -13.32
N ALA A 96 -5.59 13.97 -12.62
CA ALA A 96 -4.59 12.92 -12.81
C ALA A 96 -5.15 11.51 -12.57
N LEU A 97 -4.74 10.56 -13.41
CA LEU A 97 -5.01 9.13 -13.28
C LEU A 97 -3.83 8.48 -12.57
N VAL A 98 -4.08 7.55 -11.65
CA VAL A 98 -3.02 6.77 -11.01
C VAL A 98 -2.24 5.99 -12.07
N ASP A 99 -0.92 6.04 -12.01
CA ASP A 99 -0.03 5.21 -12.82
C ASP A 99 0.58 4.13 -11.92
N LEU A 100 0.19 2.87 -12.16
CA LEU A 100 0.69 1.76 -11.34
C LEU A 100 2.14 1.36 -11.69
N ASP A 101 2.67 1.87 -12.81
CA ASP A 101 4.08 1.72 -13.22
C ASP A 101 4.82 3.06 -13.14
N PHE A 102 4.45 3.90 -12.18
CA PHE A 102 5.04 5.22 -12.01
C PHE A 102 6.55 5.12 -11.73
N ASN A 103 7.35 5.65 -12.66
CA ASN A 103 8.80 5.61 -12.61
C ASN A 103 9.43 7.01 -12.44
N ARG A 104 8.68 7.93 -11.81
CA ARG A 104 8.99 9.37 -11.65
C ARG A 104 8.77 10.22 -12.91
N ASP A 105 8.28 9.63 -13.98
CA ASP A 105 7.82 10.34 -15.18
C ASP A 105 6.30 10.22 -15.34
N ASP A 106 5.66 11.30 -15.81
CA ASP A 106 4.23 11.35 -16.11
C ASP A 106 4.02 11.45 -17.64
N PRO A 107 3.82 10.32 -18.35
CA PRO A 107 3.69 10.32 -19.80
C PRO A 107 2.41 11.01 -20.30
N GLY A 108 1.46 11.34 -19.41
CA GLY A 108 0.23 12.05 -19.77
C GLY A 108 -0.67 11.25 -20.71
N LEU A 109 -0.79 9.94 -20.48
CA LEU A 109 -1.54 9.05 -21.38
C LEU A 109 -3.04 9.38 -21.43
N PRO A 110 -3.70 9.15 -22.58
CA PRO A 110 -5.15 9.14 -22.66
C PRO A 110 -5.77 8.12 -21.70
N TYR A 111 -6.97 8.42 -21.21
CA TYR A 111 -7.70 7.61 -20.22
C TYR A 111 -7.69 6.10 -20.50
N GLU A 112 -8.12 5.69 -21.70
CA GLU A 112 -8.20 4.27 -22.05
C GLU A 112 -6.83 3.58 -22.05
N GLN A 113 -5.77 4.29 -22.44
CA GLN A 113 -4.41 3.73 -22.43
C GLN A 113 -3.87 3.57 -21.01
N GLN A 114 -4.13 4.53 -20.12
CA GLN A 114 -3.75 4.41 -18.71
C GLN A 114 -4.54 3.29 -18.02
N VAL A 115 -5.84 3.18 -18.27
CA VAL A 115 -6.67 2.09 -17.75
C VAL A 115 -6.16 0.73 -18.22
N ASP A 116 -5.90 0.58 -19.52
CA ASP A 116 -5.37 -0.66 -20.08
C ASP A 116 -4.00 -1.03 -19.47
N ARG A 117 -3.11 -0.05 -19.30
CA ARG A 117 -1.81 -0.24 -18.63
C ARG A 117 -1.99 -0.71 -17.19
N ASN A 118 -2.80 -0.01 -16.39
CA ASN A 118 -3.05 -0.35 -14.99
C ASN A 118 -3.62 -1.77 -14.86
N LEU A 119 -4.59 -2.14 -15.70
CA LEU A 119 -5.17 -3.49 -15.68
C LEU A 119 -4.17 -4.58 -16.06
N LYS A 120 -3.26 -4.30 -17.01
CA LYS A 120 -2.18 -5.23 -17.37
C LYS A 120 -1.20 -5.41 -16.22
N ILE A 121 -0.87 -4.35 -15.49
CA ILE A 121 0.01 -4.41 -14.31
C ILE A 121 -0.69 -5.25 -13.23
N MET A 122 -1.94 -4.95 -12.89
CA MET A 122 -2.74 -5.76 -11.95
C MET A 122 -2.71 -7.25 -12.28
N TYR A 123 -3.00 -7.59 -13.54
CA TYR A 123 -2.97 -8.98 -14.00
C TYR A 123 -1.57 -9.57 -13.90
N HIS A 124 -0.54 -8.81 -14.25
CA HIS A 124 0.84 -9.26 -14.18
C HIS A 124 1.25 -9.56 -12.72
N GLN A 125 0.96 -8.66 -11.79
CA GLN A 125 1.40 -8.76 -10.40
C GLN A 125 0.62 -9.81 -9.61
N VAL A 126 -0.70 -9.88 -9.79
CA VAL A 126 -1.56 -10.79 -9.03
C VAL A 126 -1.62 -12.19 -9.65
N ILE A 127 -1.60 -12.32 -10.98
CA ILE A 127 -1.79 -13.61 -11.66
C ILE A 127 -0.48 -14.15 -12.22
N SER A 128 0.23 -13.37 -13.04
CA SER A 128 1.35 -13.89 -13.82
C SER A 128 2.61 -14.09 -12.96
N ARG A 129 2.88 -13.17 -12.03
CA ARG A 129 3.97 -13.24 -11.06
C ARG A 129 3.56 -13.93 -9.77
N GLY A 130 2.32 -13.74 -9.31
CA GLY A 130 1.79 -14.33 -8.06
C GLY A 130 1.50 -15.84 -8.10
N LYS A 131 2.17 -16.62 -8.96
CA LYS A 131 1.88 -18.06 -9.16
C LYS A 131 2.21 -18.94 -7.95
N MET A 132 3.09 -18.49 -7.07
CA MET A 132 3.49 -19.18 -5.85
C MET A 132 3.39 -18.21 -4.67
N SER A 133 3.12 -18.75 -3.47
CA SER A 133 2.95 -17.93 -2.27
C SER A 133 4.13 -16.99 -2.02
N PHE A 134 5.36 -17.47 -2.14
CA PHE A 134 6.55 -16.63 -1.94
C PHE A 134 6.76 -15.57 -3.04
N LEU A 135 6.31 -15.83 -4.27
CA LEU A 135 6.35 -14.83 -5.36
C LEU A 135 5.33 -13.72 -5.17
N PHE A 136 4.26 -13.97 -4.41
CA PHE A 136 3.23 -12.98 -4.11
C PHE A 136 3.48 -12.28 -2.77
N MET A 137 3.72 -13.06 -1.71
CA MET A 137 3.88 -12.59 -0.34
C MET A 137 5.30 -12.09 -0.04
N GLY A 138 6.31 -12.65 -0.71
CA GLY A 138 7.71 -12.45 -0.39
C GLY A 138 8.36 -13.64 0.32
N SER A 139 9.65 -13.50 0.52
CA SER A 139 10.58 -14.50 1.03
C SER A 139 10.39 -14.68 2.53
N PRO A 140 10.73 -15.88 3.04
CA PRO A 140 10.79 -16.10 4.47
C PRO A 140 11.67 -15.08 5.17
N TYR A 141 11.20 -14.60 6.31
CA TYR A 141 11.93 -13.74 7.23
C TYR A 141 11.66 -14.22 8.65
N CYS A 142 12.71 -14.74 9.27
CA CYS A 142 12.73 -15.34 10.59
C CYS A 142 13.65 -14.55 11.53
N ALA A 143 13.58 -14.86 12.83
CA ALA A 143 14.48 -14.25 13.79
C ALA A 143 15.95 -14.61 13.47
N GLY A 144 16.81 -13.59 13.41
CA GLY A 144 18.21 -13.68 12.98
C GLY A 144 18.44 -13.34 11.50
N ASP A 145 17.37 -13.19 10.72
CA ASP A 145 17.50 -12.82 9.31
C ASP A 145 17.67 -11.30 9.14
N LYS A 146 18.34 -10.93 8.05
CA LYS A 146 18.26 -9.59 7.47
C LYS A 146 17.22 -9.60 6.36
N THR A 147 16.56 -8.48 6.12
CA THR A 147 15.68 -8.37 4.95
C THR A 147 16.47 -8.45 3.66
N THR A 148 15.92 -9.16 2.70
CA THR A 148 16.46 -9.28 1.35
C THR A 148 15.53 -8.58 0.38
N ASP A 149 16.09 -7.90 -0.62
CA ASP A 149 15.28 -7.42 -1.74
C ASP A 149 14.99 -8.59 -2.67
N ASP A 150 13.78 -9.13 -2.59
CA ASP A 150 13.34 -10.31 -3.32
C ASP A 150 12.37 -9.98 -4.46
N ASP A 151 11.95 -10.99 -5.23
CA ASP A 151 11.14 -10.79 -6.44
C ASP A 151 9.61 -10.75 -6.21
N ARG A 152 9.16 -10.46 -4.98
CA ARG A 152 7.73 -10.42 -4.64
C ARG A 152 6.96 -9.41 -5.49
N SER A 153 5.73 -9.75 -5.86
CA SER A 153 4.97 -8.98 -6.82
C SER A 153 4.32 -7.73 -6.20
N LEU A 154 3.29 -7.93 -5.38
CA LEU A 154 2.34 -6.87 -5.01
C LEU A 154 2.95 -5.72 -4.18
N GLU A 155 3.92 -6.02 -3.31
CA GLU A 155 4.58 -4.96 -2.54
C GLU A 155 5.48 -4.09 -3.42
N LYS A 156 6.12 -4.67 -4.44
CA LYS A 156 7.02 -3.94 -5.34
C LYS A 156 6.26 -3.07 -6.33
N VAL A 157 5.26 -3.65 -6.97
CA VAL A 157 4.42 -2.97 -7.96
C VAL A 157 2.99 -3.46 -7.78
N PRO A 158 2.02 -2.54 -7.61
CA PRO A 158 0.61 -2.87 -7.53
C PRO A 158 0.00 -3.24 -8.89
#